data_AF-G2G8R4-F1
#
_entry.id   AF-G2G8R4-F1
#
_cell.length_a   1.000
_cell.length_b   1.000
_cell.length_c   1.000
_cell.angle_alpha   90.00
_cell.angle_beta   90.00
_cell.angle_gamma   90.00
#
_symmetry.space_group_name_H-M   'P 1'
#
loop_
_entity.id
_entity.type
_entity.pdbx_description
1 polymer ?
#
loop_
_entity_poly.entity_id
_entity_poly.type
_entity_poly.pdbx_seq_one_letter_code
_entity_poly.pdbx_strand_id
1 'polypeptide(L)'
;MTGPARRYQHAAIAGAIVLAAAAAGSAAQHALVPACLFGLGVLVLTEAALREHRRLKRRRLEADWTRARALGHTPAPLTPCCLLNGHAEDIHDQNCTSGHTLAAFLDRIEQQHRRDE
;
A
#
# COMPACT_ATOMS: atom_id res chain seq x y z
N MET A 1 -16.51 14.81 -6.19
CA MET A 1 -15.64 15.86 -5.61
C MET A 1 -14.28 15.25 -5.26
N THR A 2 -13.20 15.64 -5.92
CA THR A 2 -11.84 15.24 -5.53
C THR A 2 -11.43 16.02 -4.28
N GLY A 3 -11.46 15.35 -3.13
CA GLY A 3 -11.07 15.96 -1.86
C GLY A 3 -9.65 16.54 -1.92
N PRO A 4 -9.31 17.52 -1.05
CA PRO A 4 -8.04 18.24 -1.08
C PRO A 4 -6.82 17.31 -1.08
N ALA A 5 -6.86 16.21 -0.30
CA ALA A 5 -5.79 15.21 -0.25
C ALA A 5 -5.46 14.59 -1.62
N ARG A 6 -6.47 14.38 -2.48
CA ARG A 6 -6.26 13.84 -3.84
C ARG A 6 -5.55 14.85 -4.74
N ARG A 7 -5.83 16.14 -4.57
CA ARG A 7 -5.21 17.21 -5.37
C ARG A 7 -3.71 17.32 -5.06
N TYR A 8 -3.33 17.24 -3.79
CA TYR A 8 -1.93 17.25 -3.39
C TYR A 8 -1.17 16.02 -3.90
N GLN A 9 -1.79 14.84 -3.90
CA GLN A 9 -1.19 13.64 -4.47
C GLN A 9 -0.92 13.80 -5.98
N HIS A 10 -1.89 14.32 -6.74
CA HIS A 10 -1.71 14.57 -8.17
C HIS A 10 -0.63 15.64 -8.44
N ALA A 11 -0.60 16.71 -7.65
CA ALA A 11 0.42 17.74 -7.77
C ALA A 11 1.83 17.20 -7.47
N ALA A 12 1.97 16.35 -6.44
CA ALA A 12 3.25 15.71 -6.11
C ALA A 12 3.72 14.76 -7.22
N ILE A 13 2.82 13.96 -7.79
CA ILE A 13 3.14 13.06 -8.91
C ILE A 13 3.54 13.88 -10.16
N ALA A 14 2.77 14.91 -10.50
CA ALA A 14 3.09 15.78 -11.63
C ALA A 14 4.46 16.46 -11.45
N GLY A 15 4.73 16.99 -10.25
CA GLY A 15 6.03 17.56 -9.90
C GLY A 15 7.17 16.55 -10.02
N ALA A 16 6.96 15.31 -9.57
CA ALA A 16 7.96 14.24 -9.70
C ALA A 16 8.25 13.90 -11.17
N ILE A 17 7.24 13.86 -12.03
CA ILE A 17 7.44 13.61 -13.47
C ILE A 17 8.24 14.75 -14.13
N VAL A 18 7.90 16.00 -13.82
CA VAL A 18 8.61 17.17 -14.35
C VAL A 18 10.07 17.18 -13.90
N LEU A 19 10.35 16.89 -12.62
CA LEU A 19 11.71 16.80 -12.11
C LEU A 19 12.48 15.62 -12.71
N ALA A 20 11.83 14.49 -12.96
CA ALA A 20 12.47 13.35 -13.61
C ALA A 20 12.88 13.69 -15.05
N ALA A 21 12.02 14.38 -15.80
CA ALA A 21 12.34 14.88 -17.13
C ALA A 21 13.50 15.89 -17.10
N ALA A 22 13.50 16.82 -16.12
CA ALA A 22 14.58 17.78 -15.94
C ALA A 22 15.91 17.12 -15.56
N ALA A 23 15.88 16.07 -14.73
CA ALA A 23 17.06 15.28 -14.37
C ALA A 23 17.65 14.57 -15.60
N ALA A 24 16.80 13.92 -16.40
CA ALA A 24 17.22 13.23 -17.63
C ALA A 24 17.80 14.22 -18.65
N GLY A 25 17.16 15.38 -18.85
CA GLY A 25 17.66 16.44 -19.72
C GLY A 25 19.02 17.00 -19.26
N SER A 26 19.19 17.21 -17.95
CA SER A 26 20.45 17.70 -17.37
C SER A 26 21.57 16.67 -17.49
N ALA A 27 21.25 15.38 -17.29
CA ALA A 27 22.20 14.29 -17.45
C ALA A 27 22.67 14.16 -18.92
N ALA A 28 21.77 14.33 -19.89
CA ALA A 28 22.10 14.32 -21.31
C ALA A 28 23.04 15.46 -21.72
N GLN A 29 23.06 16.56 -20.96
CA GLN A 29 23.98 17.69 -21.15
C GLN A 29 25.23 17.61 -20.27
N HIS A 30 25.49 16.47 -19.62
CA HIS A 30 26.58 16.26 -18.66
C HIS A 30 26.58 17.22 -17.45
N ALA A 31 25.45 17.88 -17.18
CA ALA A 31 25.27 18.72 -16.01
C ALA A 31 24.87 17.86 -14.79
N LEU A 32 25.87 17.19 -14.20
CA LEU A 32 25.64 16.16 -13.17
C LEU A 32 25.05 16.74 -11.86
N VAL A 33 25.52 17.93 -11.43
CA VAL A 33 25.02 18.57 -10.20
C VAL A 33 23.51 18.85 -10.26
N PRO A 34 22.97 19.56 -11.28
CA PRO A 34 21.52 19.76 -11.38
C PRO A 34 20.77 18.44 -11.61
N ALA A 35 21.33 17.48 -12.35
CA ALA A 35 20.71 16.16 -12.51
C ALA A 35 20.51 15.44 -11.16
N CYS A 36 21.51 15.46 -10.28
CA CYS A 36 21.39 14.90 -8.93
C CYS A 36 20.37 15.65 -8.06
N LEU A 37 20.34 16.99 -8.12
CA LEU A 37 19.37 17.79 -7.37
C LEU A 37 17.93 17.49 -7.80
N PHE A 38 17.68 17.43 -9.11
CA PHE A 38 16.37 17.06 -9.65
C PHE A 38 16.00 15.62 -9.27
N GLY A 39 16.94 14.67 -9.38
CA GLY A 39 16.73 13.28 -8.97
C GLY A 39 16.37 13.14 -7.48
N LEU A 40 17.04 13.88 -6.59
CA LEU A 40 16.67 13.94 -5.17
C LEU A 40 15.25 14.51 -4.98
N GLY A 41 14.89 15.55 -5.72
CA GLY A 41 13.53 16.10 -5.70
C GLY A 41 12.47 15.07 -6.11
N VAL A 42 12.74 14.25 -7.14
CA VAL A 42 11.87 13.13 -7.53
C VAL A 42 11.67 12.15 -6.38
N LEU A 43 12.75 11.74 -5.72
CA LEU A 43 12.68 10.80 -4.58
C LEU A 43 11.81 11.37 -3.44
N VAL A 44 12.03 12.64 -3.08
CA VAL A 44 11.28 13.31 -2.00
C VAL A 44 9.78 13.39 -2.33
N LEU A 45 9.43 13.82 -3.55
CA LEU A 45 8.02 13.93 -3.95
C LEU A 45 7.34 12.56 -4.08
N THR A 46 8.06 11.56 -4.59
CA THR A 46 7.55 10.19 -4.69
C THR A 46 7.27 9.60 -3.32
N GLU A 47 8.21 9.73 -2.38
CA GLU A 47 8.05 9.27 -1.01
C GLU A 47 6.89 9.99 -0.30
N ALA A 48 6.75 11.30 -0.49
CA ALA A 48 5.61 12.07 0.04
C ALA A 48 4.27 11.55 -0.52
N ALA A 49 4.20 11.31 -1.84
CA ALA A 49 3.01 10.77 -2.49
C ALA A 49 2.67 9.35 -1.98
N LEU A 50 3.66 8.49 -1.79
CA LEU A 50 3.48 7.13 -1.24
C LEU A 50 2.99 7.17 0.22
N ARG A 51 3.57 8.03 1.06
CA ARG A 51 3.13 8.21 2.45
C ARG A 51 1.68 8.66 2.54
N GLU A 52 1.30 9.65 1.74
CA GLU A 52 -0.08 10.14 1.73
C GLU A 52 -1.04 9.08 1.19
N HIS A 53 -0.65 8.36 0.15
CA HIS A 53 -1.44 7.24 -0.37
C HIS A 53 -1.69 6.16 0.70
N ARG A 54 -0.65 5.75 1.43
CA ARG A 54 -0.77 4.78 2.54
C ARG A 54 -1.69 5.30 3.65
N ARG A 55 -1.60 6.58 4.01
CA ARG A 55 -2.49 7.22 5.00
C ARG A 55 -3.94 7.22 4.55
N LEU A 56 -4.21 7.59 3.31
CA LEU A 56 -5.58 7.58 2.76
C LEU A 56 -6.14 6.17 2.66
N LYS A 57 -5.33 5.19 2.23
CA LYS A 57 -5.72 3.78 2.22
C LYS A 57 -6.10 3.30 3.62
N ARG A 58 -5.27 3.59 4.62
CA ARG A 58 -5.56 3.25 6.02
C ARG A 58 -6.88 3.83 6.50
N ARG A 59 -7.12 5.11 6.28
CA ARG A 59 -8.36 5.78 6.69
C ARG A 59 -9.60 5.17 6.05
N ARG A 60 -9.51 4.75 4.80
CA ARG A 60 -10.62 4.06 4.10
C ARG A 60 -10.91 2.71 4.75
N LEU A 61 -9.88 1.89 4.96
CA LEU A 61 -10.01 0.58 5.60
C LEU A 61 -10.57 0.69 7.03
N GLU A 62 -10.14 1.68 7.81
CA GLU A 62 -10.69 1.96 9.14
C GLU A 62 -12.17 2.40 9.08
N ALA A 63 -12.55 3.22 8.10
CA ALA A 63 -13.94 3.63 7.89
C ALA A 63 -14.84 2.45 7.48
N ASP A 64 -14.35 1.55 6.63
CA ASP A 64 -15.11 0.38 6.20
C ASP A 64 -15.22 -0.65 7.33
N TRP A 65 -14.15 -0.87 8.10
CA TRP A 65 -14.16 -1.72 9.29
C TRP A 65 -15.14 -1.22 10.35
N THR A 66 -15.13 0.09 10.64
CA THR A 66 -16.07 0.70 11.60
C THR A 66 -17.52 0.62 11.12
N ARG A 67 -17.77 0.80 9.81
CA ARG A 67 -19.10 0.61 9.22
C ARG A 67 -19.58 -0.83 9.36
N ALA A 68 -18.75 -1.82 9.04
CA ALA A 68 -19.11 -3.24 9.18
C ALA A 68 -19.45 -3.59 10.64
N ARG A 69 -18.69 -3.07 11.60
CA ARG A 69 -18.97 -3.26 13.03
C ARG A 69 -20.29 -2.60 13.46
N ALA A 70 -20.60 -1.41 12.95
CA ALA A 70 -21.87 -0.73 13.23
C ALA A 70 -23.09 -1.49 12.67
N LEU A 71 -22.91 -2.25 11.60
CA LEU A 71 -23.92 -3.14 11.03
C LEU A 71 -24.07 -4.48 11.79
N GLY A 72 -23.32 -4.68 12.89
CA GLY A 72 -23.37 -5.89 13.71
C GLY A 72 -22.47 -7.03 13.23
N HIS A 73 -21.67 -6.81 12.17
CA HIS A 73 -20.65 -7.78 11.78
C HIS A 73 -19.46 -7.74 12.75
N THR A 74 -18.70 -8.83 12.81
CA THR A 74 -17.43 -8.93 13.54
C THR A 74 -16.25 -8.94 12.56
N PRO A 75 -15.93 -7.79 11.92
CA PRO A 75 -14.82 -7.72 10.98
C PRO A 75 -13.49 -7.93 11.71
N ALA A 76 -12.60 -8.66 11.06
CA ALA A 76 -11.34 -9.04 11.64
C ALA A 76 -10.37 -7.85 11.81
N PRO A 77 -9.39 -7.91 12.73
CA PRO A 77 -8.54 -6.76 13.04
C PRO A 77 -7.68 -6.32 11.85
N LEU A 78 -7.56 -5.00 11.65
CA LEU A 78 -6.71 -4.41 10.62
C LEU A 78 -5.22 -4.62 10.97
N THR A 79 -4.54 -5.49 10.23
CA THR A 79 -3.11 -5.79 10.41
C THR A 79 -2.24 -4.98 9.44
N PRO A 80 -0.93 -4.81 9.72
CA PRO A 80 -0.02 -4.04 8.87
C PRO A 80 0.08 -4.56 7.42
N CYS A 81 -0.13 -5.87 7.19
CA CYS A 81 -0.11 -6.45 5.85
C CYS A 81 -1.23 -5.92 4.93
N CYS A 82 -2.41 -5.59 5.49
CA CYS A 82 -3.52 -4.98 4.74
C CYS A 82 -3.16 -3.62 4.13
N LEU A 83 -2.20 -2.90 4.72
CA LEU A 83 -1.72 -1.62 4.23
C LEU A 83 -0.70 -1.79 3.09
N LEU A 84 0.11 -2.85 3.15
CA LEU A 84 1.23 -3.07 2.24
C LEU A 84 0.82 -3.66 0.89
N ASN A 85 -0.18 -4.54 0.85
CA ASN A 85 -0.53 -5.22 -0.40
C ASN A 85 -1.77 -4.59 -1.08
N GLY A 86 -1.66 -4.26 -2.37
CA GLY A 86 -2.72 -3.67 -3.19
C GLY A 86 -3.78 -4.69 -3.65
N HIS A 87 -3.37 -5.96 -3.77
CA HIS A 87 -4.20 -7.11 -4.13
C HIS A 87 -4.62 -7.93 -2.91
N ALA A 88 -4.69 -7.28 -1.74
CA ALA A 88 -5.08 -7.92 -0.50
C ALA A 88 -6.50 -8.50 -0.55
N GLU A 89 -7.40 -8.03 -1.44
CA GLU A 89 -8.75 -8.62 -1.55
C GLU A 89 -8.73 -10.12 -1.90
N ASP A 90 -7.81 -10.57 -2.77
CA ASP A 90 -7.76 -11.98 -3.21
C ASP A 90 -6.91 -12.88 -2.29
N ILE A 91 -5.99 -12.30 -1.51
CA ILE A 91 -5.11 -13.06 -0.59
C ILE A 91 -5.71 -13.07 0.84
N HIS A 92 -6.68 -12.19 1.12
CA HIS A 92 -7.38 -12.08 2.40
C HIS A 92 -8.77 -12.75 2.36
N ASP A 93 -8.84 -13.96 1.84
CA ASP A 93 -9.91 -14.88 2.21
C ASP A 93 -9.79 -15.26 3.71
N GLN A 94 -10.71 -16.09 4.22
CA GLN A 94 -10.90 -16.55 5.62
C GLN A 94 -9.63 -16.85 6.46
N ASN A 95 -8.45 -16.94 5.83
CA ASN A 95 -7.15 -17.26 6.41
C ASN A 95 -6.26 -16.07 6.81
N CYS A 96 -6.50 -14.81 6.38
CA CYS A 96 -5.56 -13.73 6.74
C CYS A 96 -5.73 -13.22 8.18
N THR A 97 -6.88 -13.51 8.79
CA THR A 97 -7.21 -13.09 10.15
C THR A 97 -7.76 -14.19 11.04
N SER A 98 -7.90 -15.42 10.54
CA SER A 98 -8.11 -16.54 11.44
C SER A 98 -6.85 -16.67 12.29
N GLY A 99 -7.04 -16.84 13.60
CA GLY A 99 -5.97 -17.16 14.54
C GLY A 99 -5.41 -18.56 14.28
N HIS A 100 -5.07 -18.90 13.04
CA HIS A 100 -4.33 -20.10 12.72
C HIS A 100 -2.90 -19.87 13.20
N THR A 101 -2.66 -20.28 14.44
CA THR A 101 -1.32 -20.59 14.89
C THR A 101 -0.70 -21.58 13.90
N LEU A 102 0.63 -21.56 13.77
CA LEU A 102 1.37 -22.55 12.98
C LEU A 102 0.90 -23.99 13.31
N ALA A 103 0.55 -24.25 14.57
CA ALA A 103 -0.01 -25.52 15.02
C ALA A 103 -1.33 -25.88 14.31
N ALA A 104 -2.27 -24.93 14.15
CA ALA A 104 -3.54 -25.18 13.46
C ALA A 104 -3.37 -25.39 11.95
N PHE A 105 -2.32 -24.82 11.36
CA PHE A 105 -1.97 -25.07 9.95
C PHE A 105 -1.35 -26.46 9.76
N LEU A 106 -0.43 -26.86 10.64
CA LEU A 106 0.20 -28.17 10.62
C LEU A 106 -0.82 -29.30 10.87
N ASP A 107 -1.73 -29.11 11.82
CA ASP A 107 -2.83 -30.07 12.09
C ASP A 107 -3.74 -30.25 10.87
N ARG A 108 -4.01 -29.18 10.11
CA ARG A 108 -4.79 -29.27 8.85
C ARG A 108 -4.06 -30.07 7.77
N ILE A 109 -2.75 -29.89 7.62
CA ILE A 109 -1.93 -30.66 6.67
C ILE A 109 -1.93 -32.13 7.05
N GLU A 110 -1.77 -32.44 8.34
CA GLU A 110 -1.76 -33.81 8.83
C GLU A 110 -3.12 -34.51 8.62
N GLN A 111 -4.22 -33.78 8.84
CA GLN A 111 -5.58 -34.29 8.57
C GLN A 111 -5.86 -34.51 7.08
N GLN A 112 -5.30 -33.70 6.17
CA GLN A 112 -5.41 -33.93 4.73
C GLN A 112 -4.60 -35.18 4.33
N HIS A 113 -3.38 -35.34 4.84
CA HIS A 113 -2.56 -36.50 4.52
C HIS A 113 -3.20 -37.83 4.95
N ARG A 114 -3.88 -37.87 6.11
CA ARG A 114 -4.62 -39.06 6.57
C ARG A 114 -5.90 -39.37 5.76
N ARG A 115 -6.41 -38.41 4.99
CA ARG A 115 -7.60 -38.60 4.14
C ARG A 115 -7.25 -39.13 2.75
N ASP A 116 -6.01 -38.90 2.34
CA ASP A 116 -5.49 -39.32 1.04
C ASP A 116 -4.81 -40.71 1.11
N GLU A 117 -4.73 -41.30 2.31
CA GLU A 117 -4.37 -42.71 2.58
C GLU A 117 -5.63 -43.59 2.70
#